data_AF-A0A7V9IBR7-F1
#
_entry.id   AF-A0A7V9IBR7-F1
#
_cell.length_a   1.000
_cell.length_b   1.000
_cell.length_c   1.000
_cell.angle_alpha   90.00
_cell.angle_beta   90.00
_cell.angle_gamma   90.00
#
_symmetry.space_group_name_H-M   'P 1'
#
loop_
_entity.id
_entity.type
_entity.pdbx_description
1 polymer ?
#
loop_
_entity_poly.entity_id
_entity_poly.type
_entity_poly.pdbx_seq_one_letter_code
_entity_poly.pdbx_strand_id
1 'polypeptide(L)'
;MSDVHPHQLVSELSTRWQEVETRFHEAYWESQVRATPESEQARTDLELELRELKGDGQLLRAVEDALATELHDAHLRRQLEVMRLSLLGNQMNPGQRSRIVELSTAVESEFASFRPE
;
A
#
# COMPACT_ATOMS: atom_id res chain seq x y z
N MET A 1 21.80 12.22 15.42
CA MET A 1 20.57 11.40 15.45
C MET A 1 19.45 12.36 15.13
N SER A 2 18.75 12.18 14.00
CA SER A 2 17.60 13.02 13.69
C SER A 2 16.53 12.74 14.75
N ASP A 3 15.94 13.78 15.34
CA ASP A 3 14.80 13.60 16.25
C ASP A 3 13.63 13.04 15.44
N VAL A 4 13.49 11.71 15.46
CA VAL A 4 12.33 11.04 14.88
C VAL A 4 11.19 11.25 15.88
N HIS A 5 10.23 12.10 15.54
CA HIS A 5 9.01 12.29 16.32
C HIS A 5 7.98 11.23 15.90
N PRO A 6 7.79 10.13 16.66
CA PRO A 6 7.09 8.97 16.16
C PRO A 6 5.60 9.24 15.88
N HIS A 7 4.98 10.12 16.66
CA HIS A 7 3.60 10.57 16.41
C HIS A 7 3.47 11.37 15.10
N GLN A 8 4.44 12.22 14.78
CA GLN A 8 4.44 12.98 13.52
C GLN A 8 4.63 12.04 12.34
N LEU A 9 5.58 11.10 12.44
CA LEU A 9 5.79 10.07 11.42
C LEU A 9 4.52 9.27 11.13
N VAL A 10 3.83 8.80 12.18
CA VAL A 10 2.55 8.09 12.03
C VAL A 10 1.50 8.98 11.37
N SER A 11 1.36 10.23 11.80
CA SER A 11 0.38 11.16 11.21
C SER A 11 0.66 11.41 9.73
N GLU A 12 1.91 11.70 9.37
CA GLU A 12 2.31 12.01 8.00
C GLU A 12 2.11 10.82 7.06
N LEU A 13 2.54 9.62 7.48
CA LEU A 13 2.35 8.40 6.69
C LEU A 13 0.87 8.07 6.52
N SER A 14 0.08 8.20 7.58
CA SER A 14 -1.36 7.93 7.54
C SER A 14 -2.04 8.87 6.56
N THR A 15 -1.81 10.18 6.66
CA THR A 15 -2.40 11.17 5.74
C THR A 15 -1.96 10.93 4.29
N ARG A 16 -0.67 10.65 4.07
CA ARG A 16 -0.12 10.42 2.72
C ARG A 16 -0.72 9.19 2.06
N TRP A 17 -0.95 8.11 2.79
CA TRP A 17 -1.47 6.87 2.22
C TRP A 17 -2.99 6.86 2.11
N GLN A 18 -3.69 7.48 3.05
CA GLN A 18 -5.15 7.39 3.16
C GLN A 18 -5.86 7.80 1.86
N GLU A 19 -5.44 8.89 1.23
CA GLU A 19 -6.07 9.36 -0.02
C GLU A 19 -5.94 8.32 -1.15
N VAL A 20 -4.74 7.78 -1.36
CA VAL A 20 -4.47 6.80 -2.43
C VAL A 20 -5.12 5.45 -2.10
N GLU A 21 -5.11 5.03 -0.84
CA GLU A 21 -5.79 3.81 -0.40
C GLU A 21 -7.30 3.88 -0.64
N THR A 22 -7.95 5.01 -0.30
CA THR A 22 -9.38 5.19 -0.57
C THR A 22 -9.67 5.09 -2.06
N ARG A 23 -8.94 5.83 -2.89
CA ARG A 23 -9.10 5.80 -4.35
C ARG A 23 -8.87 4.40 -4.93
N PHE A 24 -7.83 3.70 -4.46
CA PHE A 24 -7.54 2.33 -4.87
C PHE A 24 -8.70 1.38 -4.54
N HIS A 25 -9.24 1.43 -3.32
CA HIS A 25 -10.35 0.56 -2.93
C HIS A 25 -11.64 0.86 -3.71
N GLU A 26 -11.91 2.12 -4.05
CA GLU A 26 -13.02 2.50 -4.92
C GLU A 26 -12.84 1.93 -6.34
N ALA A 27 -11.64 2.09 -6.93
CA ALA A 27 -11.33 1.53 -8.24
C ALA A 27 -11.38 -0.01 -8.25
N TYR A 28 -10.92 -0.66 -7.17
CA TYR A 28 -11.05 -2.10 -6.98
C TYR A 28 -12.52 -2.52 -6.98
N TRP A 29 -13.38 -1.82 -6.23
CA TRP A 29 -14.80 -2.11 -6.22
C TRP A 29 -15.44 -1.97 -7.61
N GLU A 30 -15.17 -0.87 -8.32
CA GLU A 30 -15.69 -0.65 -9.67
C GLU A 30 -15.20 -1.71 -10.67
N SER A 31 -13.95 -2.19 -10.56
CA SER A 31 -13.44 -3.26 -11.42
C SER A 31 -14.18 -4.58 -11.20
N GLN A 32 -14.59 -4.88 -9.97
CA GLN A 32 -15.33 -6.11 -9.64
C GLN A 32 -16.79 -6.04 -10.08
N VAL A 33 -17.42 -4.86 -10.06
CA VAL A 33 -18.83 -4.70 -10.43
C VAL A 33 -19.02 -4.55 -11.93
N ARG A 34 -18.19 -3.74 -12.59
CA ARG A 34 -18.34 -3.43 -14.02
C ARG A 34 -17.46 -4.29 -14.92
N ALA A 35 -16.28 -4.67 -14.45
CA ALA A 35 -15.27 -5.42 -15.19
C ALA A 35 -15.04 -4.87 -16.63
N THR A 36 -14.85 -3.56 -16.75
CA THR A 36 -14.49 -2.93 -18.04
C THR A 36 -12.98 -2.66 -18.09
N PRO A 37 -12.37 -2.57 -19.29
CA PRO A 37 -10.94 -2.26 -19.41
C PRO A 37 -10.54 -0.97 -18.69
N GLU A 38 -11.41 0.03 -18.64
CA GLU A 38 -11.14 1.31 -17.98
C GLU A 38 -11.12 1.18 -16.46
N SER A 39 -12.06 0.41 -15.87
CA SER A 39 -12.07 0.20 -14.42
C SER A 39 -10.91 -0.70 -13.97
N GLU A 40 -10.50 -1.66 -14.81
CA GLU A 40 -9.30 -2.46 -14.59
C GLU A 40 -8.02 -1.59 -14.64
N GLN A 41 -7.87 -0.76 -15.67
CA GLN A 41 -6.70 0.13 -15.79
C GLN A 41 -6.60 1.11 -14.61
N ALA A 42 -7.71 1.73 -14.23
CA ALA A 42 -7.74 2.64 -13.08
C ALA A 42 -7.30 1.95 -11.78
N ARG A 43 -7.74 0.70 -11.56
CA ARG A 43 -7.28 -0.11 -10.42
C ARG A 43 -5.79 -0.41 -10.50
N THR A 44 -5.31 -0.86 -11.66
CA THR A 44 -3.89 -1.18 -11.89
C THR A 44 -2.98 0.02 -11.59
N ASP A 45 -3.34 1.20 -12.10
CA ASP A 45 -2.55 2.42 -11.89
C ASP A 45 -2.48 2.81 -10.41
N LEU A 46 -3.61 2.76 -9.70
CA LEU A 46 -3.68 3.07 -8.27
C LEU A 46 -2.97 2.02 -7.41
N GLU A 47 -3.00 0.74 -7.80
CA GLU A 47 -2.25 -0.30 -7.09
C GLU A 47 -0.74 -0.08 -7.22
N LEU A 48 -0.26 0.29 -8.42
CA LEU A 48 1.14 0.64 -8.64
C LEU A 48 1.55 1.84 -7.80
N GLU A 49 0.76 2.91 -7.82
CA GLU A 49 1.00 4.12 -7.01
C GLU A 49 1.07 3.77 -5.52
N LEU A 50 0.12 2.99 -5.01
CA LEU A 50 0.09 2.59 -3.60
C LEU A 50 1.32 1.74 -3.21
N ARG A 51 1.68 0.77 -4.04
CA ARG A 51 2.88 -0.07 -3.83
C ARG A 51 4.17 0.73 -3.95
N GLU A 52 4.19 1.77 -4.79
CA GLU A 52 5.30 2.72 -4.89
C GLU A 52 5.47 3.53 -3.62
N LEU A 53 4.39 4.12 -3.13
CA LEU A 53 4.39 4.89 -1.88
C LEU A 53 4.85 4.04 -0.69
N LYS A 54 4.41 2.79 -0.63
CA LYS A 54 4.78 1.85 0.43
C LYS A 54 6.14 1.18 0.21
N GLY A 55 6.69 1.29 -1.00
CA GLY A 55 7.99 0.73 -1.37
C GLY A 55 9.18 1.63 -1.02
N ASP A 56 8.95 2.76 -0.34
CA ASP A 56 10.01 3.70 0.03
C ASP A 56 10.87 3.15 1.18
N GLY A 57 12.11 2.76 0.85
CA GLY A 57 13.07 2.24 1.82
C GLY A 57 13.57 3.27 2.84
N GLN A 58 13.45 4.58 2.58
CA GLN A 58 13.74 5.60 3.59
C GLN A 58 12.65 5.65 4.65
N LEU A 59 11.39 5.54 4.25
CA LEU A 59 10.27 5.49 5.19
C LEU A 59 10.32 4.22 6.05
N LEU A 60 10.69 3.07 5.47
CA LEU A 60 10.90 1.84 6.24
C LEU A 60 11.96 2.03 7.32
N ARG A 61 13.12 2.60 6.96
CA ARG A 61 14.18 2.88 7.94
C ARG A 61 13.70 3.84 9.03
N ALA A 62 12.99 4.91 8.68
CA ALA A 62 12.47 5.85 9.67
C ALA A 62 11.51 5.19 10.68
N VAL A 63 10.64 4.28 10.21
CA VAL A 63 9.73 3.51 11.08
C VAL A 63 10.50 2.52 11.96
N GLU A 64 11.52 1.85 11.41
CA GLU A 64 12.37 0.93 12.18
C GLU A 64 13.19 1.66 13.25
N ASP A 65 13.75 2.82 12.92
CA ASP A 65 14.45 3.69 13.85
C ASP A 65 13.52 4.17 14.97
N ALA A 66 12.28 4.56 14.64
CA ALA A 66 11.27 4.93 15.65
C ALA A 66 10.94 3.75 16.59
N LEU A 67 10.80 2.54 16.06
CA LEU A 67 10.51 1.33 16.84
C LEU A 67 11.67 0.89 17.74
N ALA A 68 12.91 1.24 17.38
CA ALA A 68 14.11 0.97 18.17
C ALA A 68 14.23 1.86 19.41
N THR A 69 13.47 2.96 19.47
CA THR A 69 13.42 3.84 20.66
C THR A 69 12.53 3.29 21.77
N GLU A 70 12.71 3.81 22.99
CA GLU A 70 11.83 3.51 24.11
C GLU A 70 10.47 4.22 23.93
N LEU A 71 9.50 3.49 23.38
CA LEU A 71 8.11 3.94 23.26
C LEU A 71 7.29 3.41 24.45
N HIS A 72 6.83 4.33 25.30
CA HIS A 72 5.93 4.03 26.42
C HIS A 72 4.46 3.87 26.01
N ASP A 73 4.06 4.46 24.88
CA ASP A 73 2.72 4.33 24.33
C ASP A 73 2.60 3.04 23.50
N ALA A 74 1.86 2.06 24.02
CA ALA A 74 1.61 0.79 23.37
C ALA A 74 0.79 0.92 22.08
N HIS A 75 -0.11 1.91 22.00
CA HIS A 75 -0.91 2.15 20.80
C HIS A 75 -0.03 2.71 19.68
N LEU A 76 0.81 3.70 19.99
CA LEU A 76 1.79 4.24 19.04
C LEU A 76 2.75 3.17 18.54
N ARG A 77 3.28 2.33 19.43
CA ARG A 77 4.13 1.18 19.04
C ARG A 77 3.39 0.28 18.04
N ARG A 78 2.12 -0.05 18.32
CA ARG A 78 1.33 -0.89 17.43
C ARG A 78 1.09 -0.25 16.07
N GLN A 79 0.83 1.05 16.01
CA GLN A 79 0.68 1.78 14.74
C GLN A 79 1.95 1.69 13.89
N LEU A 80 3.12 1.92 14.49
CA LEU A 80 4.41 1.79 13.80
C LEU A 80 4.69 0.37 13.33
N GLU A 81 4.34 -0.66 14.10
CA GLU A 81 4.47 -2.06 13.68
C GLU A 81 3.62 -2.36 12.43
N VAL A 82 2.37 -1.89 12.40
CA VAL A 82 1.49 -2.06 11.23
C VAL A 82 2.07 -1.35 10.01
N MET A 83 2.57 -0.13 10.18
CA MET A 83 3.24 0.62 9.11
C MET A 83 4.49 -0.10 8.62
N ARG A 84 5.31 -0.63 9.53
CA ARG A 84 6.50 -1.42 9.19
C ARG A 84 6.15 -2.62 8.34
N LEU A 85 5.12 -3.38 8.70
CA LEU A 85 4.67 -4.54 7.92
C LEU A 85 4.21 -4.13 6.52
N SER A 86 3.48 -3.02 6.41
CA SER A 86 3.01 -2.50 5.12
C SER A 86 4.18 -2.05 4.24
N LEU A 87 5.18 -1.37 4.80
CA LEU A 87 6.39 -0.93 4.09
C LEU A 87 7.27 -2.12 3.69
N LEU A 88 7.49 -3.06 4.60
CA LEU A 88 8.35 -4.23 4.39
C LEU A 88 7.82 -5.10 3.23
N GLY A 89 6.50 -5.30 3.15
CA GLY A 89 5.87 -6.08 2.08
C GLY A 89 6.02 -5.47 0.68
N ASN A 90 6.47 -4.22 0.56
CA ASN A 90 6.57 -3.48 -0.70
C ASN A 90 8.02 -3.19 -1.13
N GLN A 91 9.03 -3.75 -0.45
CA GLN A 91 10.46 -3.56 -0.74
C GLN A 91 10.95 -4.35 -1.98
N MET A 92 10.22 -4.23 -3.08
CA MET A 92 10.50 -4.89 -4.36
C MET A 92 11.02 -3.87 -5.36
N ASN A 93 11.84 -4.30 -6.32
CA ASN A 93 12.25 -3.41 -7.40
C ASN A 93 11.04 -3.05 -8.30
N PRO A 94 11.11 -1.94 -9.08
CA PRO A 94 9.99 -1.50 -9.91
C PRO A 94 9.47 -2.57 -10.88
N GLY A 95 10.36 -3.33 -11.52
CA GLY A 95 9.95 -4.38 -12.46
C GLY A 95 9.18 -5.53 -11.80
N GLN A 96 9.59 -5.95 -10.61
CA GLN A 96 8.88 -6.95 -9.81
C GLN A 96 7.52 -6.44 -9.36
N ARG A 97 7.44 -5.17 -8.94
CA ARG A 97 6.20 -4.52 -8.52
C ARG A 97 5.20 -4.48 -9.66
N SER A 98 5.62 -4.01 -10.84
CA SER A 98 4.77 -3.99 -12.04
C SER A 98 4.29 -5.39 -12.41
N ARG A 99 5.19 -6.38 -12.37
CA ARG A 99 4.84 -7.75 -12.72
C ARG A 99 3.79 -8.36 -11.77
N ILE A 100 3.85 -8.06 -10.48
CA ILE A 100 2.84 -8.53 -9.52
C ILE A 100 1.49 -7.91 -9.82
N VAL A 101 1.43 -6.59 -10.01
CA VAL A 101 0.15 -5.91 -10.30
C VAL A 101 -0.46 -6.42 -11.59
N GLU A 102 0.35 -6.63 -12.64
CA GLU A 102 -0.10 -7.21 -13.91
C GLU A 102 -0.71 -8.60 -13.70
N LEU A 103 -0.01 -9.49 -12.98
CA LEU A 103 -0.48 -10.84 -12.69
C LEU A 103 -1.77 -10.84 -11.85
N SER A 104 -1.81 -10.04 -10.78
CA SER A 104 -3.00 -9.89 -9.94
C SER A 104 -4.16 -9.35 -10.75
N THR A 105 -3.91 -8.39 -11.65
CA THR A 105 -4.96 -7.79 -12.48
C THR A 105 -5.56 -8.81 -13.43
N ALA A 106 -4.73 -9.62 -14.09
CA ALA A 106 -5.18 -10.66 -15.01
C ALA A 106 -6.04 -11.73 -14.31
N VAL A 107 -5.61 -12.21 -13.14
CA VAL A 107 -6.36 -13.20 -12.35
C VAL A 107 -7.72 -12.64 -11.94
N GLU A 108 -7.76 -11.42 -11.43
CA GLU A 108 -9.00 -10.77 -10.99
C GLU A 108 -9.95 -10.50 -12.16
N SER A 109 -9.43 -10.11 -13.33
CA SER A 109 -10.23 -9.87 -14.54
C SER A 109 -10.86 -11.18 -15.04
N GLU A 110 -10.09 -12.26 -15.11
CA GLU A 110 -10.60 -13.59 -15.48
C GLU A 110 -11.70 -14.03 -14.51
N PHE A 111 -11.49 -13.85 -13.20
CA PHE A 111 -12.48 -14.20 -12.19
C PHE A 111 -13.77 -13.38 -12.30
N ALA A 112 -13.67 -12.05 -12.42
CA ALA A 112 -14.82 -11.15 -12.48
C ALA A 112 -15.65 -11.32 -13.79
N SER A 113 -14.98 -11.62 -14.90
CA SER A 113 -15.61 -11.82 -16.21
C SER A 113 -16.16 -13.23 -16.44
N PHE A 114 -15.75 -14.23 -15.63
CA PHE A 114 -16.18 -15.62 -15.77
C PHE A 114 -17.70 -15.79 -15.68
N ARG A 115 -18.27 -16.58 -16.58
CA ARG A 115 -19.69 -16.97 -16.58
C ARG A 115 -19.77 -18.50 -16.75
N PRO A 116 -20.28 -19.25 -15.76
CA PRO A 116 -20.45 -20.70 -15.91
C PRO A 116 -21.57 -21.03 -16.91
N GLU A 117 -21.43 -22.17 -17.60
CA GLU A 117 -22.45 -22.74 -18.48
C GLU A 117 -23.66 -23.29 -17.71
#